data_AF-A0A845YEY1-F1
#
_entry.id   AF-A0A845YEY1-F1
#
_cell.length_a   1.000
_cell.length_b   1.000
_cell.length_c   1.000
_cell.angle_alpha   90.00
_cell.angle_beta   90.00
_cell.angle_gamma   90.00
#
_symmetry.space_group_name_H-M   'P 1'
#
loop_
_entity.id
_entity.type
_entity.pdbx_description
1 polymer ?
#
loop_
_entity_poly.entity_id
_entity_poly.type
_entity_poly.pdbx_seq_one_letter_code
_entity_poly.pdbx_strand_id
1 'polypeptide(L)'
;MNLTPVSTDQQAVDGGEFDLPPTKHFFSRGKSWKIEDSEDLYRINGWGEPYFSINAAGHVIVAPQGDRGGALDLYELIQALQARNLSLPMLVRFSDILEDRIERLNACFAKAISKYGYDGCYRGVFPVKCNQQRHLVEDLVKFGERYQFGLEAGSKPELMIALAALKTPGALLICNGYKDRAYLETAMLGQKLGQKPIIVLEQLDELPLVVEVSQQLNIQPQLGVRAKLCTKGMGRWGKSAGDRAKFGLAIPEILTVVEQLREVGMLSCLQLLHFHIGSQMSSISVIKDALREACQIYVELAKLGANMQYLDVGGGLGVDYNGSKTNVPASKNYSI
;
A
#
# COMPACT_ATOMS: atom_id res chain seq x y z
N MET A 1 5.08 34.78 -18.92
CA MET A 1 4.47 34.42 -20.21
C MET A 1 5.57 33.88 -21.10
N ASN A 2 5.48 32.62 -21.49
CA ASN A 2 6.02 32.03 -22.73
C ASN A 2 5.60 30.57 -22.74
N LEU A 3 4.57 30.27 -23.53
CA LEU A 3 4.07 28.92 -23.81
C LEU A 3 4.47 28.58 -25.24
N THR A 4 5.19 27.48 -25.40
CA THR A 4 5.48 26.86 -26.70
C THR A 4 4.36 25.86 -27.01
N PRO A 5 3.81 25.82 -28.25
CA PRO A 5 2.72 24.89 -28.59
C PRO A 5 3.26 23.51 -28.95
N VAL A 6 2.56 22.45 -28.50
CA VAL A 6 2.81 21.07 -28.93
C VAL A 6 1.89 20.75 -30.11
N SER A 7 2.51 20.31 -31.20
CA SER A 7 1.90 19.88 -32.46
C SER A 7 1.00 18.66 -32.27
N THR A 8 -0.20 18.71 -32.86
CA THR A 8 -1.13 17.59 -33.02
C THR A 8 -0.75 16.75 -34.23
N ASP A 9 -0.29 15.53 -34.03
CA ASP A 9 -0.36 14.47 -35.04
C ASP A 9 -1.35 13.40 -34.56
N GLN A 10 -2.53 13.41 -35.18
CA GLN A 10 -3.53 12.36 -35.12
C GLN A 10 -3.14 11.26 -36.10
N GLN A 11 -2.81 10.07 -35.59
CA GLN A 11 -3.00 8.83 -36.34
C GLN A 11 -4.18 8.09 -35.71
N ALA A 12 -5.23 7.95 -36.51
CA ALA A 12 -6.40 7.15 -36.21
C ALA A 12 -6.02 5.68 -36.08
N VAL A 13 -6.48 5.02 -35.02
CA VAL A 13 -6.47 3.57 -34.88
C VAL A 13 -7.91 3.15 -34.58
N ASP A 14 -8.39 2.22 -35.40
CA ASP A 14 -9.76 1.73 -35.50
C ASP A 14 -10.45 1.43 -34.16
N GLY A 15 -11.72 1.84 -34.10
CA GLY A 15 -12.63 1.56 -33.00
C GLY A 15 -13.01 0.08 -32.93
N GLY A 16 -12.52 -0.60 -31.91
CA GLY A 16 -13.12 -1.85 -31.44
C GLY A 16 -14.30 -1.53 -30.52
N GLU A 17 -15.51 -1.95 -30.94
CA GLU A 17 -16.71 -1.95 -30.10
C GLU A 17 -16.45 -2.73 -28.79
N PHE A 18 -16.48 -2.01 -27.66
CA PHE A 18 -16.65 -2.66 -26.36
C PHE A 18 -18.12 -3.04 -26.23
N ASP A 19 -18.39 -4.33 -26.41
CA ASP A 19 -19.71 -4.93 -26.23
C ASP A 19 -20.09 -4.88 -24.73
N LEU A 20 -20.74 -3.79 -24.32
CA LEU A 20 -21.38 -3.68 -23.00
C LEU A 20 -22.51 -4.73 -22.98
N PRO A 21 -22.67 -5.51 -21.89
CA PRO A 21 -23.77 -6.46 -21.82
C PRO A 21 -25.09 -5.71 -22.01
N PRO A 22 -26.07 -6.27 -22.73
CA PRO A 22 -27.29 -5.57 -23.07
C PRO A 22 -27.97 -5.11 -21.78
N THR A 23 -28.05 -3.79 -21.61
CA THR A 23 -28.91 -3.17 -20.60
C THR A 23 -30.32 -3.65 -20.87
N LYS A 24 -30.81 -4.61 -20.09
CA LYS A 24 -32.23 -4.96 -20.08
C LYS A 24 -32.99 -3.67 -19.78
N HIS A 25 -33.70 -3.14 -20.77
CA HIS A 25 -34.61 -2.02 -20.59
C HIS A 25 -35.72 -2.42 -19.61
N PHE A 26 -35.49 -2.22 -18.32
CA PHE A 26 -36.50 -2.26 -17.26
C PHE A 26 -37.16 -0.88 -17.14
N PHE A 27 -37.65 -0.31 -18.23
CA PHE A 27 -38.59 0.80 -18.13
C PHE A 27 -40.01 0.25 -18.27
N SER A 28 -40.48 -0.42 -17.21
CA SER A 28 -41.92 -0.58 -17.02
C SER A 28 -42.50 0.81 -16.78
N ARG A 29 -43.26 1.34 -17.74
CA ARG A 29 -44.08 2.54 -17.52
C ARG A 29 -44.97 2.30 -16.30
N GLY A 30 -44.65 2.93 -15.17
CA GLY A 30 -45.48 2.87 -13.95
C GLY A 30 -44.78 2.87 -12.59
N LYS A 31 -43.44 2.83 -12.50
CA LYS A 31 -42.73 3.01 -11.21
C LYS A 31 -41.96 4.33 -11.21
N SER A 32 -42.21 5.18 -10.20
CA SER A 32 -41.41 6.37 -9.93
C SER A 32 -40.03 5.93 -9.44
N TRP A 33 -38.96 6.38 -10.11
CA TRP A 33 -37.58 6.13 -9.70
C TRP A 33 -37.31 6.77 -8.33
N LYS A 34 -36.75 6.01 -7.40
CA LYS A 34 -36.43 6.47 -6.05
C LYS A 34 -34.91 6.53 -5.83
N ILE A 35 -34.51 7.11 -4.70
CA ILE A 35 -33.10 7.15 -4.30
C ILE A 35 -32.55 5.74 -4.12
N GLU A 36 -33.34 4.84 -3.53
CA GLU A 36 -32.95 3.45 -3.30
C GLU A 36 -32.66 2.72 -4.63
N ASP A 37 -33.40 3.03 -5.70
CA ASP A 37 -33.14 2.47 -7.03
C ASP A 37 -31.76 2.91 -7.56
N SER A 38 -31.36 4.17 -7.31
CA SER A 38 -30.01 4.67 -7.63
C SER A 38 -28.93 4.04 -6.76
N GLU A 39 -29.17 3.90 -5.46
CA GLU A 39 -28.23 3.27 -4.53
C GLU A 39 -27.95 1.83 -4.92
N ASP A 40 -28.97 1.07 -5.31
CA ASP A 40 -28.86 -0.32 -5.76
C ASP A 40 -28.18 -0.43 -7.13
N LEU A 41 -28.56 0.43 -8.09
CA LEU A 41 -28.00 0.43 -9.44
C LEU A 41 -26.50 0.75 -9.42
N TYR A 42 -26.10 1.80 -8.68
CA TYR A 42 -24.72 2.28 -8.61
C TYR A 42 -23.91 1.67 -7.46
N ARG A 43 -24.56 0.91 -6.57
CA ARG A 43 -23.96 0.22 -5.42
C ARG A 43 -23.16 1.14 -4.51
N ILE A 44 -23.60 2.39 -4.35
CA ILE A 44 -22.86 3.39 -3.57
C ILE A 44 -22.65 2.95 -2.12
N ASN A 45 -23.62 2.24 -1.53
CA ASN A 45 -23.48 1.68 -0.18
C ASN A 45 -22.42 0.56 -0.11
N GLY A 46 -22.12 -0.09 -1.24
CA GLY A 46 -21.12 -1.16 -1.29
C GLY A 46 -19.68 -0.64 -1.30
N TRP A 47 -19.37 0.34 -2.16
CA TRP A 47 -18.01 0.88 -2.34
C TRP A 47 -17.77 2.20 -1.60
N GLY A 48 -18.84 2.95 -1.33
CA GLY A 48 -18.79 4.32 -0.82
C GLY A 48 -18.76 4.40 0.69
N GLU A 49 -19.31 3.42 1.41
CA GLU A 49 -19.38 3.45 2.87
C GLU A 49 -17.98 3.50 3.54
N PRO A 50 -17.80 4.31 4.59
CA PRO A 50 -18.75 5.25 5.20
C PRO A 50 -18.73 6.67 4.58
N TYR A 51 -18.00 6.89 3.49
CA TYR A 51 -17.66 8.24 3.00
C TYR A 51 -18.61 8.79 1.94
N PHE A 52 -19.29 7.96 1.16
CA PHE A 52 -20.14 8.40 0.05
C PHE A 52 -21.53 7.79 0.15
N SER A 53 -22.55 8.63 -0.04
CA SER A 53 -23.97 8.24 -0.05
C SER A 53 -24.79 9.26 -0.86
N ILE A 54 -26.10 9.07 -0.94
CA ILE A 54 -27.03 9.97 -1.65
C ILE A 54 -27.94 10.69 -0.65
N ASN A 55 -28.08 12.00 -0.77
CA ASN A 55 -28.99 12.78 0.10
C ASN A 55 -30.43 12.80 -0.41
N ALA A 56 -31.34 13.42 0.36
CA ALA A 56 -32.76 13.52 0.02
C ALA A 56 -33.06 14.30 -1.28
N ALA A 57 -32.11 15.10 -1.77
CA ALA A 57 -32.21 15.80 -3.05
C ALA A 57 -31.74 14.93 -4.23
N GLY A 58 -31.23 13.72 -3.98
CA GLY A 58 -30.69 12.84 -5.01
C GLY A 58 -29.24 13.17 -5.41
N HIS A 59 -28.55 14.02 -4.66
CA HIS A 59 -27.15 14.36 -4.91
C HIS A 59 -26.21 13.44 -4.14
N VAL A 60 -25.02 13.20 -4.71
CA VAL A 60 -23.96 12.49 -4.00
C VAL A 60 -23.38 13.40 -2.92
N ILE A 61 -23.35 12.89 -1.70
CA ILE A 61 -22.67 13.53 -0.57
C ILE A 61 -21.37 12.80 -0.27
N VAL A 62 -20.40 13.57 0.23
CA VAL A 62 -19.17 13.05 0.82
C VAL A 62 -19.15 13.36 2.31
N ALA A 63 -18.85 12.38 3.15
CA ALA A 63 -18.67 12.48 4.58
C ALA A 63 -17.20 12.22 4.94
N PRO A 64 -16.31 13.23 4.89
CA PRO A 64 -14.87 13.01 4.98
C PRO A 64 -14.40 12.35 6.28
N GLN A 65 -15.13 12.56 7.38
CA GLN A 65 -14.82 12.00 8.70
C GLN A 65 -15.56 10.69 9.00
N GLY A 66 -16.21 10.09 7.99
CA GLY A 66 -17.00 8.87 8.10
C GLY A 66 -18.10 8.99 9.17
N ASP A 67 -18.14 8.03 10.09
CA ASP A 67 -19.17 7.93 11.13
C ASP A 67 -19.16 9.09 12.15
N ARG A 68 -18.10 9.92 12.19
CA ARG A 68 -18.02 11.09 13.07
C ARG A 68 -18.89 12.26 12.61
N GLY A 69 -19.46 12.16 11.42
CA GLY A 69 -20.39 13.16 10.86
C GLY A 69 -19.69 14.22 10.03
N GLY A 70 -20.47 15.22 9.60
CA GLY A 70 -20.06 16.20 8.60
C GLY A 70 -20.19 15.63 7.19
N ALA A 71 -21.13 16.16 6.42
CA ALA A 71 -21.32 15.79 5.02
C ALA A 71 -21.36 17.04 4.15
N LEU A 72 -20.81 16.93 2.95
CA LEU A 72 -20.79 17.96 1.93
C LEU A 72 -21.53 17.43 0.71
N ASP A 73 -22.46 18.23 0.18
CA ASP A 73 -23.08 17.95 -1.11
C ASP A 73 -22.07 18.27 -2.22
N LEU A 74 -21.68 17.24 -2.99
CA LEU A 74 -20.69 17.40 -4.06
C LEU A 74 -21.21 18.28 -5.19
N TYR A 75 -22.51 18.24 -5.48
CA TYR A 75 -23.10 19.08 -6.51
C TYR A 75 -23.00 20.55 -6.10
N GLU A 76 -23.40 20.88 -4.87
CA GLU A 76 -23.30 22.25 -4.35
C GLU A 76 -21.84 22.74 -4.26
N LEU A 77 -20.92 21.87 -3.83
CA LEU A 77 -19.50 22.18 -3.79
C LEU A 77 -18.95 22.56 -5.17
N ILE A 78 -19.27 21.77 -6.19
CA ILE A 78 -18.80 22.04 -7.56
C ILE A 78 -19.42 23.32 -8.11
N GLN A 79 -20.72 23.57 -7.88
CA GLN A 79 -21.36 24.83 -8.26
C GLN A 79 -20.66 26.04 -7.62
N ALA A 80 -20.35 25.95 -6.32
CA ALA A 80 -19.64 27.00 -5.60
C ALA A 80 -18.22 27.24 -6.12
N LEU A 81 -17.50 26.19 -6.54
CA LEU A 81 -16.16 26.31 -7.14
C LEU A 81 -16.20 26.91 -8.54
N GLN A 82 -17.18 26.54 -9.37
CA GLN A 82 -17.38 27.13 -10.71
C GLN A 82 -17.75 28.62 -10.62
N ALA A 83 -18.57 29.01 -9.63
CA ALA A 83 -18.87 30.41 -9.34
C ALA A 83 -17.62 31.23 -8.95
N ARG A 84 -16.54 30.57 -8.52
CA ARG A 84 -15.23 31.17 -8.26
C ARG A 84 -14.28 31.12 -9.46
N ASN A 85 -14.80 30.92 -10.67
CA ASN A 85 -14.05 30.83 -11.92
C ASN A 85 -13.05 29.65 -11.99
N LEU A 86 -13.30 28.57 -11.24
CA LEU A 86 -12.54 27.34 -11.38
C LEU A 86 -13.26 26.41 -12.38
N SER A 87 -12.57 26.02 -13.44
CA SER A 87 -13.14 25.20 -14.52
C SER A 87 -12.97 23.70 -14.29
N LEU A 88 -13.86 22.90 -14.88
CA LEU A 88 -13.72 21.44 -14.98
C LEU A 88 -12.73 21.06 -16.09
N PRO A 89 -12.05 19.88 -16.01
CA PRO A 89 -12.13 18.87 -14.95
C PRO A 89 -11.39 19.27 -13.67
N MET A 90 -11.90 18.84 -12.52
CA MET A 90 -11.32 19.10 -11.18
C MET A 90 -11.00 17.81 -10.44
N LEU A 91 -9.88 17.80 -9.73
CA LEU A 91 -9.53 16.74 -8.77
C LEU A 91 -9.70 17.26 -7.34
N VAL A 92 -10.79 16.86 -6.70
CA VAL A 92 -11.07 17.18 -5.29
C VAL A 92 -10.47 16.10 -4.40
N ARG A 93 -9.80 16.51 -3.31
CA ARG A 93 -9.18 15.61 -2.35
C ARG A 93 -9.71 15.91 -0.96
N PHE A 94 -10.01 14.86 -0.21
CA PHE A 94 -10.51 14.95 1.17
C PHE A 94 -9.45 14.33 2.09
N SER A 95 -8.58 15.15 2.65
CA SER A 95 -7.51 14.69 3.55
C SER A 95 -8.06 14.05 4.82
N ASP A 96 -9.25 14.43 5.27
CA ASP A 96 -9.90 13.82 6.44
C ASP A 96 -10.26 12.34 6.21
N ILE A 97 -10.55 11.94 4.95
CA ILE A 97 -10.75 10.53 4.60
C ILE A 97 -9.45 9.78 4.83
N LEU A 98 -8.31 10.36 4.43
CA LEU A 98 -7.00 9.73 4.65
C LEU A 98 -6.72 9.56 6.15
N GLU A 99 -6.99 10.58 6.96
CA GLU A 99 -6.85 10.50 8.42
C GLU A 99 -7.72 9.38 9.01
N ASP A 100 -9.00 9.36 8.66
CA ASP A 100 -9.96 8.36 9.14
C ASP A 100 -9.58 6.94 8.69
N ARG A 101 -9.06 6.76 7.47
CA ARG A 101 -8.57 5.45 6.99
C ARG A 101 -7.36 4.96 7.79
N ILE A 102 -6.42 5.85 8.13
CA ILE A 102 -5.26 5.51 8.96
C ILE A 102 -5.74 5.09 10.35
N GLU A 103 -6.65 5.85 10.96
CA GLU A 103 -7.22 5.56 12.27
C GLU A 103 -7.94 4.21 12.31
N ARG A 104 -8.85 3.96 11.34
CA ARG A 104 -9.60 2.69 11.25
C ARG A 104 -8.68 1.48 11.08
N LEU A 105 -7.66 1.59 10.23
CA LEU A 105 -6.70 0.50 10.02
C LEU A 105 -5.96 0.16 11.31
N ASN A 106 -5.43 1.16 12.00
CA ASN A 106 -4.75 0.95 13.28
C ASN A 106 -5.69 0.40 14.36
N ALA A 107 -6.93 0.91 14.42
CA ALA A 107 -7.94 0.43 15.37
C ALA A 107 -8.31 -1.05 15.13
N CYS A 108 -8.46 -1.48 13.87
CA CYS A 108 -8.74 -2.88 13.54
C CYS A 108 -7.61 -3.81 13.99
N PHE A 109 -6.35 -3.44 13.73
CA PHE A 109 -5.20 -4.22 14.19
C PHE A 109 -5.10 -4.21 15.72
N ALA A 110 -5.28 -3.06 16.38
CA ALA A 110 -5.26 -2.98 17.85
C ALA A 110 -6.34 -3.86 18.50
N LYS A 111 -7.55 -3.87 17.92
CA LYS A 111 -8.65 -4.75 18.35
C LYS A 111 -8.30 -6.22 18.18
N ALA A 112 -7.68 -6.60 17.06
CA ALA A 112 -7.24 -7.97 16.83
C ALA A 112 -6.13 -8.38 17.81
N ILE A 113 -5.11 -7.55 18.00
CA ILE A 113 -3.99 -7.76 18.93
C ILE A 113 -4.52 -7.99 20.35
N SER A 114 -5.41 -7.12 20.84
CA SER A 114 -6.02 -7.26 22.16
C SER A 114 -6.86 -8.52 22.29
N LYS A 115 -7.67 -8.83 21.27
CA LYS A 115 -8.53 -10.03 21.27
C LYS A 115 -7.72 -11.34 21.35
N TYR A 116 -6.58 -11.40 20.68
CA TYR A 116 -5.74 -12.59 20.62
C TYR A 116 -4.61 -12.60 21.65
N GLY A 117 -4.47 -11.54 22.47
CA GLY A 117 -3.39 -11.44 23.45
C GLY A 117 -2.01 -11.45 22.81
N TYR A 118 -1.85 -10.80 21.65
CA TYR A 118 -0.57 -10.77 20.95
C TYR A 118 0.35 -9.71 21.58
N ASP A 119 1.58 -10.09 21.94
CA ASP A 119 2.53 -9.19 22.62
C ASP A 119 3.18 -8.15 21.69
N GLY A 120 3.15 -8.38 20.39
CA GLY A 120 3.69 -7.45 19.40
C GLY A 120 2.75 -6.28 19.09
N CYS A 121 3.26 -5.31 18.33
CA CYS A 121 2.48 -4.15 17.88
C CYS A 121 2.32 -4.12 16.36
N TYR A 122 1.26 -3.47 15.89
CA TYR A 122 1.08 -3.16 14.49
C TYR A 122 1.79 -1.86 14.12
N ARG A 123 2.49 -1.87 12.98
CA ARG A 123 3.19 -0.72 12.40
C ARG A 123 2.80 -0.59 10.94
N GLY A 124 1.95 0.38 10.64
CA GLY A 124 1.60 0.68 9.25
C GLY A 124 2.78 1.32 8.51
N VAL A 125 2.98 0.94 7.26
CA VAL A 125 3.99 1.51 6.36
C VAL A 125 3.34 1.81 5.02
N PHE A 126 3.45 3.05 4.54
CA PHE A 126 2.88 3.45 3.26
C PHE A 126 3.90 3.34 2.13
N PRO A 127 3.64 2.53 1.09
CA PRO A 127 4.49 2.46 -0.08
C PRO A 127 4.33 3.70 -0.96
N VAL A 128 5.40 4.50 -1.04
CA VAL A 128 5.41 5.80 -1.75
C VAL A 128 5.03 5.65 -3.23
N LYS A 129 5.32 4.48 -3.83
CA LYS A 129 4.93 4.14 -5.21
C LYS A 129 3.44 4.29 -5.50
N CYS A 130 2.57 4.17 -4.49
CA CYS A 130 1.12 4.29 -4.67
C CYS A 130 0.70 5.73 -4.95
N ASN A 131 1.36 6.71 -4.32
CA ASN A 131 1.13 8.13 -4.60
C ASN A 131 2.28 8.98 -4.03
N GLN A 132 3.13 9.52 -4.93
CA GLN A 132 4.30 10.32 -4.57
C GLN A 132 4.00 11.81 -4.37
N GLN A 133 2.74 12.23 -4.49
CA GLN A 133 2.37 13.64 -4.42
C GLN A 133 2.65 14.20 -3.02
N ARG A 134 3.40 15.31 -2.96
CA ARG A 134 3.88 15.93 -1.73
C ARG A 134 2.79 16.09 -0.68
N HIS A 135 1.66 16.69 -1.03
CA HIS A 135 0.57 16.96 -0.08
C HIS A 135 -0.01 15.68 0.53
N LEU A 136 -0.10 14.59 -0.23
CA LEU A 136 -0.59 13.32 0.29
C LEU A 136 0.43 12.67 1.24
N VAL A 137 1.71 12.68 0.87
CA VAL A 137 2.76 12.10 1.72
C VAL A 137 2.92 12.92 3.01
N GLU A 138 2.89 14.24 2.94
CA GLU A 138 2.93 15.13 4.11
C GLU A 138 1.72 14.92 5.03
N ASP A 139 0.50 14.85 4.47
CA ASP A 139 -0.71 14.55 5.23
C ASP A 139 -0.64 13.15 5.88
N LEU A 140 -0.18 12.14 5.14
CA LEU A 140 -0.03 10.77 5.65
C LEU A 140 0.95 10.69 6.83
N VAL A 141 2.10 11.35 6.72
CA VAL A 141 3.09 11.40 7.80
C VAL A 141 2.51 12.12 9.02
N LYS A 142 1.83 13.25 8.80
CA LYS A 142 1.18 14.03 9.86
C LYS A 142 0.10 13.21 10.59
N PHE A 143 -0.85 12.63 9.86
CA PHE A 143 -1.94 11.86 10.47
C PHE A 143 -1.47 10.54 11.09
N GLY A 144 -0.40 9.96 10.54
CA GLY A 144 0.23 8.73 10.98
C GLY A 144 1.17 8.87 12.18
N GLU A 145 1.52 10.09 12.61
CA GLU A 145 2.53 10.34 13.66
C GLU A 145 2.23 9.59 14.97
N ARG A 146 0.99 9.68 15.47
CA ARG A 146 0.53 9.00 16.69
C ARG A 146 0.60 7.47 16.63
N TYR A 147 0.64 6.90 15.42
CA TYR A 147 0.78 5.46 15.18
C TYR A 147 2.20 5.07 14.77
N GLN A 148 3.11 6.05 14.72
CA GLN A 148 4.45 5.93 14.16
C GLN A 148 4.46 5.25 12.79
N PHE A 149 3.50 5.65 11.95
CA PHE A 149 3.31 5.15 10.59
C PHE A 149 4.55 5.46 9.74
N GLY A 150 5.07 4.45 9.05
CA GLY A 150 6.28 4.52 8.26
C GLY A 150 6.04 4.78 6.77
N LEU A 151 7.14 4.89 6.02
CA LEU A 151 7.14 4.94 4.56
C LEU A 151 7.93 3.77 3.98
N GLU A 152 7.55 3.31 2.80
CA GLU A 152 8.32 2.35 2.01
C GLU A 152 8.77 3.02 0.71
N ALA A 153 10.04 2.80 0.38
CA ALA A 153 10.67 3.27 -0.85
C ALA A 153 11.10 2.07 -1.68
N GLY A 154 10.60 1.97 -2.92
CA GLY A 154 10.95 0.92 -3.87
C GLY A 154 12.04 1.34 -4.86
N SER A 155 12.62 2.53 -4.72
CA SER A 155 13.65 3.05 -5.61
C SER A 155 14.43 4.20 -4.97
N LYS A 156 15.61 4.54 -5.53
CA LYS A 156 16.46 5.63 -5.04
C LYS A 156 15.74 7.00 -5.00
N PRO A 157 14.95 7.42 -6.01
CA PRO A 157 14.18 8.66 -5.91
C PRO A 157 13.11 8.62 -4.80
N GLU A 158 12.45 7.48 -4.61
CA GLU A 158 11.45 7.32 -3.54
C GLU A 158 12.10 7.35 -2.15
N LEU A 159 13.34 6.84 -2.02
CA LEU A 159 14.12 6.97 -0.78
C LEU A 159 14.36 8.45 -0.43
N MET A 160 14.66 9.29 -1.43
CA MET A 160 14.83 10.74 -1.21
C MET A 160 13.53 11.41 -0.76
N ILE A 161 12.39 11.03 -1.35
CA ILE A 161 11.07 11.50 -0.92
C ILE A 161 10.82 11.10 0.53
N ALA A 162 11.07 9.83 0.86
CA ALA A 162 10.82 9.29 2.19
C ALA A 162 11.71 9.95 3.25
N LEU A 163 13.01 10.13 2.98
CA LEU A 163 13.93 10.82 3.89
C LEU A 163 13.57 12.30 4.09
N ALA A 164 13.04 12.97 3.06
CA ALA A 164 12.62 14.37 3.16
C ALA A 164 11.30 14.54 3.94
N ALA A 165 10.37 13.58 3.80
CA ALA A 165 9.03 13.68 4.36
C ALA A 165 8.86 13.02 5.73
N LEU A 166 9.50 11.87 5.98
CA LEU A 166 9.31 11.09 7.20
C LEU A 166 10.06 11.73 8.37
N LYS A 167 9.36 12.56 9.15
CA LYS A 167 9.92 13.26 10.31
C LYS A 167 9.55 12.62 11.65
N THR A 168 8.72 11.58 11.62
CA THR A 168 8.18 10.90 12.80
C THR A 168 9.26 10.07 13.50
N PRO A 169 9.67 10.39 14.74
CA PRO A 169 10.71 9.66 15.44
C PRO A 169 10.37 8.18 15.62
N GLY A 170 11.31 7.32 15.21
CA GLY A 170 11.16 5.87 15.31
C GLY A 170 10.12 5.25 14.37
N ALA A 171 9.57 6.00 13.41
CA ALA A 171 8.84 5.43 12.28
C ALA A 171 9.79 4.59 11.40
N LEU A 172 9.23 3.55 10.77
CA LEU A 172 10.01 2.65 9.92
C LEU A 172 10.15 3.24 8.52
N LEU A 173 11.33 3.04 7.93
CA LEU A 173 11.57 3.31 6.51
C LEU A 173 11.97 1.99 5.83
N ILE A 174 11.04 1.37 5.11
CA ILE A 174 11.30 0.10 4.44
C ILE A 174 11.91 0.37 3.07
N CYS A 175 13.08 -0.22 2.80
CA CYS A 175 13.84 -0.02 1.58
C CYS A 175 13.79 -1.26 0.68
N ASN A 176 12.93 -1.25 -0.32
CA ASN A 176 12.75 -2.28 -1.33
C ASN A 176 13.31 -1.83 -2.70
N GLY A 177 13.21 -2.71 -3.69
CA GLY A 177 13.61 -2.47 -5.06
C GLY A 177 15.09 -2.75 -5.30
N TYR A 178 15.56 -2.38 -6.50
CA TYR A 178 16.97 -2.53 -6.85
C TYR A 178 17.84 -1.50 -6.12
N LYS A 179 18.92 -1.97 -5.49
CA LYS A 179 19.77 -1.15 -4.62
C LYS A 179 21.20 -1.10 -5.18
N ASP A 180 21.56 0.05 -5.73
CA ASP A 180 22.95 0.37 -6.05
C ASP A 180 23.70 0.86 -4.79
N ARG A 181 25.02 1.03 -4.90
CA ARG A 181 25.87 1.55 -3.82
C ARG A 181 25.32 2.86 -3.25
N ALA A 182 24.94 3.80 -4.12
CA ALA A 182 24.45 5.11 -3.70
C ALA A 182 23.15 5.01 -2.89
N TYR A 183 22.24 4.11 -3.26
CA TYR A 183 21.05 3.80 -2.48
C TYR A 183 21.45 3.34 -1.08
N LEU A 184 22.32 2.32 -0.98
CA LEU A 184 22.72 1.73 0.30
C LEU A 184 23.43 2.74 1.21
N GLU A 185 24.35 3.52 0.65
CA GLU A 185 25.02 4.60 1.39
C GLU A 185 24.01 5.62 1.91
N THR A 186 23.07 6.06 1.06
CA THR A 186 22.02 7.02 1.44
C THR A 186 21.14 6.47 2.56
N ALA A 187 20.72 5.21 2.46
CA ALA A 187 19.91 4.55 3.49
C ALA A 187 20.69 4.44 4.81
N MET A 188 21.93 3.95 4.80
CA MET A 188 22.73 3.82 6.02
C MET A 188 23.07 5.18 6.64
N LEU A 189 23.40 6.20 5.84
CA LEU A 189 23.61 7.57 6.33
C LEU A 189 22.32 8.16 6.93
N GLY A 190 21.15 7.78 6.42
CA GLY A 190 19.86 8.13 7.01
C GLY A 190 19.74 7.69 8.47
N GLN A 191 20.36 6.57 8.87
CA GLN A 191 20.39 6.14 10.27
C GLN A 191 21.09 7.16 11.18
N LYS A 192 22.17 7.80 10.70
CA LYS A 192 22.85 8.87 11.44
C LYS A 192 21.99 10.12 11.62
N LEU A 193 20.95 10.29 10.80
CA LEU A 193 19.95 11.35 10.91
C LEU A 193 18.77 10.97 11.82
N GLY A 194 18.84 9.84 12.53
CA GLY A 194 17.80 9.36 13.44
C GLY A 194 16.66 8.59 12.75
N GLN A 195 16.77 8.33 11.44
CA GLN A 195 15.81 7.49 10.72
C GLN A 195 16.02 6.01 11.03
N LYS A 196 15.00 5.18 10.77
CA LYS A 196 15.09 3.71 10.90
C LYS A 196 14.89 3.00 9.54
N PRO A 197 15.83 3.15 8.60
CA PRO A 197 15.84 2.41 7.35
C PRO A 197 16.15 0.93 7.58
N ILE A 198 15.25 0.06 7.14
CA ILE A 198 15.45 -1.39 7.05
C ILE A 198 15.65 -1.74 5.58
N ILE A 199 16.85 -2.22 5.26
CA ILE A 199 17.26 -2.60 3.90
C ILE A 199 16.81 -4.03 3.65
N VAL A 200 15.82 -4.21 2.78
CA VAL A 200 15.26 -5.52 2.46
C VAL A 200 16.04 -6.14 1.30
N LEU A 201 16.77 -7.22 1.56
CA LEU A 201 17.48 -7.99 0.55
C LEU A 201 16.45 -8.69 -0.36
N GLU A 202 16.50 -8.38 -1.64
CA GLU A 202 15.61 -8.95 -2.66
C GLU A 202 16.35 -9.88 -3.62
N GLN A 203 17.68 -9.80 -3.67
CA GLN A 203 18.56 -10.65 -4.47
C GLN A 203 19.82 -10.99 -3.65
N LEU A 204 20.38 -12.18 -3.84
CA LEU A 204 21.49 -12.69 -3.03
C LEU A 204 22.77 -11.86 -3.23
N ASP A 205 22.97 -11.31 -4.43
CA ASP A 205 24.11 -10.47 -4.81
C ASP A 205 24.09 -9.06 -4.18
N GLU A 206 22.99 -8.64 -3.56
CA GLU A 206 22.93 -7.39 -2.78
C GLU A 206 23.74 -7.48 -1.48
N LEU A 207 23.84 -8.67 -0.86
CA LEU A 207 24.43 -8.83 0.47
C LEU A 207 25.94 -8.46 0.52
N PRO A 208 26.81 -8.90 -0.41
CA PRO A 208 28.21 -8.48 -0.41
C PRO A 208 28.38 -6.96 -0.45
N LEU A 209 27.58 -6.27 -1.26
CA LEU A 209 27.62 -4.81 -1.38
C LEU A 209 27.15 -4.12 -0.09
N VAL A 210 26.11 -4.65 0.54
CA VAL A 210 25.63 -4.17 1.85
C VAL A 210 26.72 -4.28 2.92
N VAL A 211 27.42 -5.41 3.00
CA VAL A 211 28.52 -5.62 3.96
C VAL A 211 29.66 -4.65 3.68
N GLU A 212 30.04 -4.47 2.42
CA GLU A 212 31.11 -3.55 2.03
C GLU A 212 30.80 -2.10 2.43
N VAL A 213 29.60 -1.61 2.10
CA VAL A 213 29.16 -0.24 2.43
C VAL A 213 29.06 -0.05 3.96
N SER A 214 28.55 -1.05 4.68
CA SER A 214 28.48 -1.06 6.14
C SER A 214 29.86 -0.87 6.78
N GLN A 215 30.86 -1.62 6.31
CA GLN A 215 32.24 -1.54 6.79
C GLN A 215 32.89 -0.19 6.45
N GLN A 216 32.67 0.32 5.22
CA GLN A 216 33.22 1.61 4.78
C GLN A 216 32.65 2.79 5.58
N LEU A 217 31.35 2.78 5.86
CA LEU A 217 30.69 3.85 6.61
C LEU A 217 30.79 3.69 8.14
N ASN A 218 31.23 2.51 8.60
CA ASN A 218 31.20 2.07 9.99
C ASN A 218 29.79 2.23 10.60
N ILE A 219 28.79 1.69 9.91
CA ILE A 219 27.36 1.73 10.30
C ILE A 219 26.81 0.32 10.27
N GLN A 220 26.27 -0.17 11.38
CA GLN A 220 25.58 -1.46 11.41
C GLN A 220 24.20 -1.32 10.74
N PRO A 221 23.95 -2.01 9.63
CA PRO A 221 22.69 -1.89 8.92
C PRO A 221 21.56 -2.62 9.65
N GLN A 222 20.31 -2.19 9.44
CA GLN A 222 19.14 -3.00 9.77
C GLN A 222 18.70 -3.69 8.48
N LEU A 223 18.66 -5.02 8.51
CA LEU A 223 18.42 -5.84 7.33
C LEU A 223 17.09 -6.57 7.44
N GLY A 224 16.44 -6.73 6.29
CA GLY A 224 15.39 -7.70 6.09
C GLY A 224 15.69 -8.61 4.91
N VAL A 225 14.93 -9.70 4.78
CA VAL A 225 14.93 -10.55 3.58
C VAL A 225 13.53 -10.61 3.02
N ARG A 226 13.41 -10.51 1.69
CA ARG A 226 12.14 -10.76 0.99
C ARG A 226 12.05 -12.23 0.62
N ALA A 227 11.10 -12.96 1.17
CA ALA A 227 10.87 -14.36 0.81
C ALA A 227 10.01 -14.51 -0.45
N LYS A 228 10.40 -15.44 -1.33
CA LYS A 228 9.53 -16.00 -2.36
C LYS A 228 8.66 -17.08 -1.72
N LEU A 229 7.36 -16.83 -1.63
CA LEU A 229 6.40 -17.81 -1.14
C LEU A 229 5.97 -18.76 -2.26
N CYS A 230 5.85 -20.04 -1.95
CA CYS A 230 5.28 -21.06 -2.82
C CYS A 230 3.76 -20.91 -2.99
N THR A 231 3.09 -20.29 -2.02
CA THR A 231 1.65 -19.98 -2.10
C THR A 231 1.37 -19.06 -3.30
N LYS A 232 0.76 -19.61 -4.34
CA LYS A 232 0.37 -18.85 -5.54
C LYS A 232 -0.89 -18.03 -5.26
N GLY A 233 -0.83 -16.72 -5.47
CA GLY A 233 -2.03 -15.90 -5.58
C GLY A 233 -2.86 -16.33 -6.78
N MET A 234 -4.10 -16.79 -6.55
CA MET A 234 -5.03 -17.05 -7.65
C MET A 234 -5.47 -15.71 -8.26
N GLY A 235 -4.94 -15.35 -9.44
CA GLY A 235 -5.34 -14.15 -10.17
C GLY A 235 -4.38 -13.73 -11.28
N ARG A 236 -4.78 -12.71 -12.06
CA ARG A 236 -4.04 -12.13 -13.21
C ARG A 236 -2.64 -11.58 -12.85
N TRP A 237 -2.29 -11.54 -11.56
CA TRP A 237 -1.04 -11.04 -10.98
C TRP A 237 -0.09 -12.14 -10.46
N GLY A 238 -0.35 -13.41 -10.77
CA GLY A 238 0.54 -14.54 -10.42
C GLY A 238 1.95 -14.50 -11.05
N LYS A 239 2.33 -13.42 -11.75
CA LYS A 239 3.70 -13.15 -12.21
C LYS A 239 4.52 -12.31 -11.23
N SER A 240 3.85 -11.64 -10.26
CA SER A 240 4.49 -10.78 -9.25
C SER A 240 4.67 -11.48 -7.89
N ALA A 241 4.09 -12.68 -7.72
CA ALA A 241 4.17 -13.53 -6.54
C ALA A 241 4.43 -15.00 -6.97
N GLY A 242 5.05 -15.81 -6.12
CA GLY A 242 5.49 -17.17 -6.45
C GLY A 242 6.94 -17.25 -6.97
N ASP A 243 7.42 -18.46 -7.28
CA ASP A 243 8.78 -18.74 -7.78
C ASP A 243 9.20 -17.95 -9.04
N ARG A 244 8.24 -17.40 -9.78
CA ARG A 244 8.47 -16.59 -11.00
C ARG A 244 8.59 -15.09 -10.74
N ALA A 245 8.50 -14.64 -9.50
CA ALA A 245 8.66 -13.23 -9.14
C ALA A 245 10.08 -12.75 -9.44
N LYS A 246 10.19 -11.52 -9.99
CA LYS A 246 11.49 -10.87 -10.26
C LYS A 246 12.33 -10.60 -9.00
N PHE A 247 11.67 -10.48 -7.85
CA PHE A 247 12.27 -10.08 -6.58
C PHE A 247 11.96 -11.12 -5.50
N GLY A 248 12.87 -11.26 -4.55
CA GLY A 248 12.78 -12.16 -3.41
C GLY A 248 13.69 -13.37 -3.54
N LEU A 249 13.98 -13.94 -2.38
CA LEU A 249 14.89 -15.06 -2.17
C LEU A 249 14.08 -16.33 -1.95
N ALA A 250 14.45 -17.40 -2.65
CA ALA A 250 14.00 -18.74 -2.33
C ALA A 250 14.64 -19.21 -1.01
N ILE A 251 14.06 -20.22 -0.37
CA ILE A 251 14.54 -20.74 0.92
C ILE A 251 16.05 -21.05 0.94
N PRO A 252 16.64 -21.72 -0.08
CA PRO A 252 18.08 -21.95 -0.09
C PRO A 252 18.91 -20.66 -0.11
N GLU A 253 18.46 -19.63 -0.83
CA GLU A 253 19.13 -18.33 -0.89
C GLU A 253 19.03 -17.60 0.46
N ILE A 254 17.89 -17.69 1.15
CA ILE A 254 17.72 -17.15 2.51
C ILE A 254 18.69 -17.83 3.48
N LEU A 255 18.86 -19.16 3.39
CA LEU A 255 19.84 -19.88 4.21
C LEU A 255 21.27 -19.43 3.90
N THR A 256 21.60 -19.21 2.62
CA THR A 256 22.91 -18.64 2.24
C THR A 256 23.12 -17.25 2.85
N VAL A 257 22.10 -16.38 2.85
CA VAL A 257 22.17 -15.06 3.52
C VAL A 257 22.46 -15.21 5.01
N VAL A 258 21.79 -16.14 5.69
CA VAL A 258 22.00 -16.40 7.13
C VAL A 258 23.44 -16.84 7.41
N GLU A 259 23.98 -17.78 6.63
CA GLU A 259 25.36 -18.25 6.82
C GLU A 259 26.38 -17.16 6.51
N GLN A 260 26.23 -16.42 5.40
CA GLN A 260 27.13 -15.31 5.06
C GLN A 260 27.11 -14.20 6.13
N LEU A 261 25.93 -13.84 6.65
CA LEU A 261 25.82 -12.89 7.76
C LEU A 261 26.46 -13.42 9.05
N ARG A 262 26.38 -14.72 9.31
CA ARG A 262 27.02 -15.36 10.47
C ARG A 262 28.55 -15.31 10.36
N GLU A 263 29.10 -15.63 9.18
CA GLU A 263 30.54 -15.59 8.92
C GLU A 263 31.15 -14.19 9.15
N VAL A 264 30.43 -13.14 8.77
CA VAL A 264 30.88 -11.74 8.98
C VAL A 264 30.45 -11.16 10.33
N GLY A 265 29.80 -11.95 11.20
CA GLY A 265 29.35 -11.50 12.53
C GLY A 265 28.19 -10.49 12.53
N MET A 266 27.42 -10.41 11.45
CA MET A 266 26.30 -9.48 11.26
C MET A 266 24.91 -10.15 11.32
N LEU A 267 24.79 -11.40 11.78
CA LEU A 267 23.50 -12.11 11.84
C LEU A 267 22.43 -11.37 12.68
N SER A 268 22.84 -10.63 13.72
CA SER A 268 21.94 -9.80 14.54
C SER A 268 21.36 -8.59 13.79
N CYS A 269 21.93 -8.22 12.64
CA CYS A 269 21.42 -7.17 11.77
C CYS A 269 20.17 -7.63 11.00
N LEU A 270 19.96 -8.95 10.82
CA LEU A 270 18.76 -9.50 10.20
C LEU A 270 17.58 -9.46 11.17
N GLN A 271 16.63 -8.57 10.91
CA GLN A 271 15.54 -8.23 11.83
C GLN A 271 14.15 -8.32 11.20
N LEU A 272 14.04 -8.37 9.87
CA LEU A 272 12.76 -8.30 9.18
C LEU A 272 12.59 -9.41 8.15
N LEU A 273 11.45 -10.11 8.17
CA LEU A 273 11.00 -10.95 7.07
C LEU A 273 9.92 -10.21 6.29
N HIS A 274 10.14 -9.97 5.01
CA HIS A 274 9.19 -9.36 4.11
C HIS A 274 8.64 -10.40 3.14
N PHE A 275 7.36 -10.28 2.78
CA PHE A 275 6.82 -10.93 1.58
C PHE A 275 5.77 -10.05 0.93
N HIS A 276 5.52 -10.29 -0.36
CA HIS A 276 4.48 -9.56 -1.09
C HIS A 276 3.74 -10.49 -2.04
N ILE A 277 2.44 -10.69 -1.76
CA ILE A 277 1.54 -11.54 -2.53
C ILE A 277 0.92 -10.85 -3.75
N GLY A 278 1.25 -9.58 -3.98
CA GLY A 278 0.72 -8.74 -5.05
C GLY A 278 -0.28 -7.70 -4.54
N SER A 279 -0.82 -6.91 -5.47
CA SER A 279 -1.83 -5.89 -5.17
C SER A 279 -3.25 -6.42 -5.35
N GLN A 280 -4.21 -5.84 -4.62
CA GLN A 280 -5.64 -6.14 -4.76
C GLN A 280 -5.96 -7.64 -4.60
N MET A 281 -5.64 -8.22 -3.45
CA MET A 281 -6.03 -9.58 -3.14
C MET A 281 -7.53 -9.63 -2.90
N SER A 282 -8.27 -10.33 -3.76
CA SER A 282 -9.72 -10.44 -3.67
C SER A 282 -10.20 -11.54 -2.71
N SER A 283 -9.32 -12.50 -2.38
CA SER A 283 -9.64 -13.62 -1.48
C SER A 283 -8.81 -13.62 -0.20
N ILE A 284 -9.48 -13.69 0.95
CA ILE A 284 -8.84 -13.83 2.27
C ILE A 284 -8.09 -15.16 2.44
N SER A 285 -8.49 -16.22 1.74
CA SER A 285 -7.82 -17.53 1.84
C SER A 285 -6.35 -17.44 1.42
N VAL A 286 -6.08 -16.73 0.32
CA VAL A 286 -4.72 -16.50 -0.20
C VAL A 286 -3.84 -15.77 0.81
N ILE A 287 -4.41 -14.76 1.49
CA ILE A 287 -3.69 -14.01 2.53
C ILE A 287 -3.34 -14.93 3.71
N LYS A 288 -4.30 -15.78 4.15
CA LYS A 288 -4.08 -16.73 5.25
C LYS A 288 -3.02 -17.77 4.93
N ASP A 289 -3.03 -18.31 3.71
CA ASP A 289 -2.06 -19.32 3.30
C ASP A 289 -0.64 -18.74 3.21
N ALA A 290 -0.51 -17.52 2.65
CA ALA A 290 0.76 -16.81 2.60
C ALA A 290 1.31 -16.47 3.99
N LEU A 291 0.44 -16.01 4.91
CA LEU A 291 0.82 -15.75 6.30
C LEU A 291 1.29 -17.03 7.00
N ARG A 292 0.61 -18.17 6.78
CA ARG A 292 1.00 -19.44 7.38
C ARG A 292 2.41 -19.85 6.95
N GLU A 293 2.70 -19.73 5.65
CA GLU A 293 4.02 -20.02 5.09
C GLU A 293 5.09 -19.05 5.63
N ALA A 294 4.82 -17.74 5.60
CA ALA A 294 5.76 -16.73 6.07
C ALA A 294 6.07 -16.86 7.57
N CYS A 295 5.08 -17.21 8.40
CA CYS A 295 5.30 -17.45 9.83
C CYS A 295 6.25 -18.63 10.08
N GLN A 296 6.20 -19.69 9.25
CA GLN A 296 7.15 -20.80 9.37
C GLN A 296 8.58 -20.33 9.06
N ILE A 297 8.76 -19.56 7.99
CA ILE A 297 10.07 -18.98 7.63
C ILE A 297 10.58 -18.07 8.76
N TYR A 298 9.73 -17.20 9.30
CA TYR A 298 10.07 -16.28 10.39
C TYR A 298 10.57 -17.02 11.63
N VAL A 299 9.86 -18.07 12.04
CA VAL A 299 10.22 -18.88 13.20
C VAL A 299 11.55 -19.60 12.99
N GLU A 300 11.80 -20.16 11.81
CA GLU A 300 13.08 -20.81 11.51
C GLU A 300 14.25 -19.81 11.48
N LEU A 301 14.06 -18.61 10.93
CA LEU A 301 15.06 -17.54 11.00
C LEU A 301 15.42 -17.16 12.44
N ALA A 302 14.41 -17.04 13.31
CA ALA A 302 14.64 -16.77 14.73
C ALA A 302 15.40 -17.92 15.42
N LYS A 303 15.06 -19.18 15.13
CA LYS A 303 15.78 -20.35 15.67
C LYS A 303 17.22 -20.44 15.18
N LEU A 304 17.50 -19.98 13.96
CA LEU A 304 18.86 -19.92 13.39
C LEU A 304 19.72 -18.80 13.98
N GLY A 305 19.16 -17.97 14.87
CA GLY A 305 19.87 -16.92 15.63
C GLY A 305 19.74 -15.51 15.06
N ALA A 306 18.89 -15.30 14.04
CA ALA A 306 18.59 -13.94 13.58
C ALA A 306 17.78 -13.19 14.63
N ASN A 307 18.04 -11.89 14.78
CA ASN A 307 17.34 -11.04 15.76
C ASN A 307 15.99 -10.56 15.19
N MET A 308 15.10 -11.50 14.86
CA MET A 308 13.85 -11.19 14.19
C MET A 308 12.93 -10.33 15.07
N GLN A 309 12.53 -9.17 14.55
CA GLN A 309 11.67 -8.17 15.20
C GLN A 309 10.39 -7.89 14.42
N TYR A 310 10.44 -8.01 13.08
CA TYR A 310 9.36 -7.58 12.19
C TYR A 310 8.98 -8.68 11.20
N LEU A 311 7.67 -8.94 11.11
CA LEU A 311 7.06 -9.68 10.00
C LEU A 311 6.27 -8.69 9.14
N ASP A 312 6.83 -8.33 8.00
CA ASP A 312 6.20 -7.44 7.04
C ASP A 312 5.42 -8.24 6.00
N VAL A 313 4.09 -8.09 6.07
CA VAL A 313 3.13 -8.80 5.23
C VAL A 313 2.93 -8.14 3.86
N GLY A 314 3.60 -7.01 3.63
CA GLY A 314 3.51 -6.22 2.41
C GLY A 314 2.14 -5.62 2.17
N GLY A 315 1.95 -5.12 0.94
CA GLY A 315 0.63 -4.71 0.45
C GLY A 315 -0.23 -5.91 0.04
N GLY A 316 -1.44 -5.62 -0.45
CA GLY A 316 -2.36 -6.64 -0.97
C GLY A 316 -3.77 -6.53 -0.39
N LEU A 317 -3.93 -5.80 0.71
CA LEU A 317 -5.25 -5.42 1.23
C LEU A 317 -6.06 -4.76 0.11
N GLY A 318 -7.15 -5.41 -0.28
CA GLY A 318 -7.98 -5.01 -1.40
C GLY A 318 -8.88 -3.83 -1.06
N VAL A 319 -9.34 -3.15 -2.11
CA VAL A 319 -10.39 -2.14 -2.07
C VAL A 319 -11.61 -2.68 -2.82
N ASP A 320 -12.82 -2.49 -2.29
CA ASP A 320 -14.03 -2.90 -3.00
C ASP A 320 -14.48 -1.80 -3.95
N TYR A 321 -14.01 -1.81 -5.20
CA TYR A 321 -14.28 -0.74 -6.16
C TYR A 321 -15.68 -0.80 -6.76
N ASN A 322 -16.29 -1.98 -6.83
CA ASN A 322 -17.62 -2.17 -7.43
C ASN A 322 -18.73 -2.45 -6.41
N GLY A 323 -18.40 -2.44 -5.12
CA GLY A 323 -19.33 -2.63 -4.00
C GLY A 323 -19.94 -4.03 -3.91
N SER A 324 -19.43 -5.01 -4.65
CA SER A 324 -20.04 -6.35 -4.71
C SER A 324 -19.66 -7.26 -3.55
N LYS A 325 -18.60 -6.93 -2.80
CA LYS A 325 -18.03 -7.77 -1.72
C LYS A 325 -17.75 -9.22 -2.16
N THR A 326 -17.28 -9.40 -3.40
CA THR A 326 -16.97 -10.71 -3.99
C THR A 326 -15.48 -10.92 -4.26
N ASN A 327 -15.08 -12.10 -4.69
CA ASN A 327 -13.69 -12.43 -5.01
C ASN A 327 -13.26 -12.01 -6.44
N VAL A 328 -14.03 -11.14 -7.11
CA VAL A 328 -13.67 -10.63 -8.44
C VAL A 328 -12.51 -9.62 -8.35
N PRO A 329 -11.75 -9.39 -9.42
CA PRO A 329 -10.56 -8.51 -9.39
C PRO A 329 -10.81 -7.08 -8.89
N ALA A 330 -12.00 -6.53 -9.12
CA ALA A 330 -12.39 -5.17 -8.70
C ALA A 330 -13.10 -5.14 -7.32
N SER A 331 -13.03 -6.23 -6.55
CA SER A 331 -13.69 -6.37 -5.25
C SER A 331 -12.83 -7.20 -4.29
N LYS A 332 -13.37 -7.45 -3.09
CA LYS A 332 -12.80 -8.37 -2.09
C LYS A 332 -13.88 -9.06 -1.28
N ASN A 333 -13.63 -10.29 -0.85
CA ASN A 333 -14.55 -11.09 -0.03
C ASN A 333 -14.29 -11.00 1.50
N TYR A 334 -13.61 -9.95 1.97
CA TYR A 334 -13.26 -9.76 3.38
C TYR A 334 -13.36 -8.32 3.82
N SER A 335 -13.56 -8.11 5.12
CA SER A 335 -13.50 -6.79 5.77
C SER A 335 -12.07 -6.44 6.15
N ILE A 336 -11.86 -5.17 6.51
CA ILE A 336 -10.67 -4.77 7.27
C ILE A 336 -10.64 -5.42 8.66
#